data_AF-A0A9W7MK86-F1
#
_entry.id   AF-A0A9W7MK86-F1
#
_cell.length_a   1.000
_cell.length_b   1.000
_cell.length_c   1.000
_cell.angle_alpha   90.00
_cell.angle_beta   90.00
_cell.angle_gamma   90.00
#
_symmetry.space_group_name_H-M   'P 1'
#
loop_
_entity.id
_entity.type
_entity.pdbx_description
1 polymer ?
#
loop_
_entity_poly.entity_id
_entity_poly.type
_entity_poly.pdbx_seq_one_letter_code
_entity_poly.pdbx_strand_id
1 'polypeptide(L)'
;MTSFKVLLSLAAVHGWHMLQLDVNNAFLNGSLEDEVYMKLPLGYNTNVQGSDLVCKLQKSIYGLKQASRQWFQTFHAVVLKFGFTQSPSEHSLFIKGSGDDLIALLVYVDDVVLAGKHLDLLLNVQNFLKDHFKLKELGPLKYFLGFEISQNQDGITLCQRHYALQLLEDTGSLGKKPADLPIVANHKLNMNDGELLPDPQVYRRLIGRLLYLTHTRPDITYAVHLLSQFVSMPRTPHLHAAHHLLSYIKKAPGLGLFFSSKSSLQLSCFVDSDYSACPDTRRSITGFCTYLGANLISWKSKKQHTVRRSSCEAEYRAMATATCELVWLAALLSSFCIDAPPVFLYCDNQAAIHLASNQVFHERTKHIEVDCHFVREKLNSGFLKLFHVRSKGQLADIFTKALHFPAFSDFVLKMGLIDVYPSPS
;
A
#
# COMPACT_ATOMS: atom_id res chain seq x y z
N MET A 1 -3.63 0.59 -3.16
CA MET A 1 -2.46 1.46 -2.85
C MET A 1 -1.24 1.09 -3.70
N THR A 2 -0.81 -0.17 -3.73
CA THR A 2 0.28 -0.61 -4.63
C THR A 2 -0.02 -0.29 -6.09
N SER A 3 -1.25 -0.53 -6.56
CA SER A 3 -1.73 -0.17 -7.90
C SER A 3 -1.57 1.32 -8.21
N PHE A 4 -1.91 2.20 -7.27
CA PHE A 4 -1.68 3.65 -7.41
C PHE A 4 -0.18 3.99 -7.51
N LYS A 5 0.68 3.38 -6.70
CA LYS A 5 2.15 3.60 -6.79
C LYS A 5 2.74 3.11 -8.11
N VAL A 6 2.24 1.99 -8.64
CA VAL A 6 2.61 1.52 -9.98
C VAL A 6 2.18 2.55 -11.02
N LEU A 7 0.94 3.05 -10.96
CA LEU A 7 0.44 4.10 -11.83
C LEU A 7 1.33 5.37 -11.79
N LEU A 8 1.70 5.83 -10.59
CA LEU A 8 2.61 6.97 -10.42
C LEU A 8 3.99 6.70 -11.00
N SER A 9 4.54 5.49 -10.80
CA SER A 9 5.83 5.10 -11.37
C SER A 9 5.80 5.13 -12.90
N LEU A 10 4.76 4.58 -13.51
CA LEU A 10 4.57 4.61 -14.97
C LEU A 10 4.37 6.03 -15.48
N ALA A 11 3.56 6.84 -14.78
CA ALA A 11 3.35 8.22 -15.13
C ALA A 11 4.64 9.04 -15.07
N ALA A 12 5.51 8.78 -14.08
CA ALA A 12 6.81 9.44 -13.99
C ALA A 12 7.72 9.05 -15.17
N VAL A 13 7.84 7.75 -15.48
CA VAL A 13 8.74 7.25 -16.53
C VAL A 13 8.27 7.67 -17.93
N HIS A 14 6.97 7.62 -18.21
CA HIS A 14 6.42 7.95 -19.52
C HIS A 14 5.99 9.42 -19.66
N GLY A 15 6.14 10.23 -18.62
CA GLY A 15 5.72 11.63 -18.61
C GLY A 15 4.21 11.80 -18.80
N TRP A 16 3.40 10.91 -18.23
CA TRP A 16 1.94 10.99 -18.35
C TRP A 16 1.39 12.20 -17.59
N HIS A 17 0.36 12.81 -18.18
CA HIS A 17 -0.52 13.73 -17.48
C HIS A 17 -1.43 12.93 -16.56
N MET A 18 -1.71 13.48 -15.37
CA MET A 18 -2.64 12.89 -14.42
C MET A 18 -3.69 13.91 -14.02
N LEU A 19 -4.96 13.57 -14.23
CA LEU A 19 -6.11 14.39 -13.85
C LEU A 19 -6.87 13.72 -12.72
N GLN A 20 -7.35 14.52 -11.79
CA GLN A 20 -8.21 14.09 -10.71
C GLN A 20 -9.64 14.57 -10.95
N LEU A 21 -10.57 13.63 -10.83
CA LEU A 21 -12.00 13.86 -10.88
C LEU A 21 -12.63 13.38 -9.58
N ASP A 22 -13.68 14.05 -9.15
CA ASP A 22 -14.46 13.67 -7.98
C ASP A 22 -15.94 13.60 -8.37
N VAL A 23 -16.61 12.49 -8.06
CA VAL A 23 -18.01 12.28 -8.39
C VAL A 23 -18.89 12.76 -7.24
N ASN A 24 -19.61 13.86 -7.43
CA ASN A 24 -20.53 14.36 -6.42
C ASN A 24 -21.62 13.34 -6.13
N ASN A 25 -21.84 13.07 -4.84
CA ASN A 25 -22.89 12.18 -4.37
C ASN A 25 -22.86 10.80 -5.05
N ALA A 26 -21.67 10.20 -5.19
CA ALA A 26 -21.45 8.93 -5.87
C ALA A 26 -22.53 7.88 -5.61
N PHE A 27 -22.86 7.61 -4.34
CA PHE A 27 -23.87 6.59 -3.99
C PHE A 27 -25.29 6.91 -4.45
N LEU A 28 -25.65 8.18 -4.70
CA LEU A 28 -26.97 8.53 -5.22
C LEU A 28 -27.14 8.22 -6.72
N ASN A 29 -26.06 7.86 -7.41
CA ASN A 29 -26.12 7.48 -8.82
C ASN A 29 -26.38 5.99 -9.01
N GLY A 30 -26.17 5.16 -7.98
CA GLY A 30 -26.42 3.72 -8.05
C GLY A 30 -27.90 3.37 -8.12
N SER A 31 -28.27 2.50 -9.05
CA SER A 31 -29.61 1.93 -9.11
C SER A 31 -29.77 0.80 -8.09
N LEU A 32 -30.94 0.65 -7.49
CA LEU A 32 -31.24 -0.49 -6.62
C LEU A 32 -31.95 -1.59 -7.42
N GLU A 33 -31.43 -2.81 -7.34
CA GLU A 33 -32.10 -4.00 -7.87
C GLU A 33 -33.13 -4.55 -6.86
N ASP A 34 -32.84 -4.43 -5.56
CA ASP A 34 -33.72 -4.87 -4.48
C ASP A 34 -34.76 -3.80 -4.11
N GLU A 35 -35.95 -4.25 -3.69
CA GLU A 35 -36.94 -3.35 -3.11
C GLU A 35 -36.56 -2.97 -1.67
N VAL A 36 -36.08 -1.74 -1.49
CA VAL A 36 -35.77 -1.21 -0.17
C VAL A 36 -36.77 -0.11 0.19
N TYR A 37 -37.39 -0.26 1.36
CA TYR A 37 -38.29 0.72 1.93
C TYR A 37 -37.62 1.42 3.12
N MET A 38 -37.81 2.72 3.25
CA MET A 38 -37.36 3.51 4.40
C MET A 38 -38.52 4.23 5.07
N LYS A 39 -38.42 4.44 6.38
CA LYS A 39 -39.33 5.37 7.07
C LYS A 39 -39.13 6.77 6.51
N LEU A 40 -40.19 7.57 6.54
CA LEU A 40 -40.12 8.98 6.17
C LEU A 40 -39.03 9.67 7.01
N PRO A 41 -38.15 10.47 6.39
CA PRO A 41 -37.12 11.20 7.10
C PRO A 41 -37.75 12.23 8.05
N LEU A 42 -37.05 12.53 9.15
CA LEU A 42 -37.48 13.54 10.12
C LEU A 42 -37.73 14.89 9.42
N GLY A 43 -38.88 15.50 9.68
CA GLY A 43 -39.31 16.76 9.04
C GLY A 43 -40.33 16.58 7.90
N TYR A 44 -40.52 15.36 7.40
CA TYR A 44 -41.62 15.03 6.48
C TYR A 44 -42.89 14.65 7.29
N ASN A 45 -43.63 15.65 7.77
CA ASN A 45 -44.92 15.43 8.43
C ASN A 45 -46.02 15.28 7.38
N THR A 46 -46.43 14.05 7.10
CA THR A 46 -47.68 13.84 6.36
C THR A 46 -48.84 14.13 7.30
N ASN A 47 -49.61 15.19 7.05
CA ASN A 47 -50.91 15.47 7.67
C ASN A 47 -51.99 14.41 7.32
N VAL A 48 -51.57 13.22 6.88
CA VAL A 48 -52.44 12.12 6.48
C VAL A 48 -52.63 11.27 7.73
N GLN A 49 -53.74 11.50 8.42
CA GLN A 49 -54.17 10.67 9.55
C GLN A 49 -54.33 9.21 9.07
N GLY A 50 -53.60 8.29 9.71
CA GLY A 50 -53.84 6.85 9.60
C GLY A 50 -53.06 6.08 8.52
N SER A 51 -51.98 6.62 7.95
CA SER A 51 -51.20 5.89 6.94
C SER A 51 -49.77 5.56 7.40
N ASP A 52 -49.46 4.28 7.58
CA ASP A 52 -48.10 3.73 7.74
C ASP A 52 -47.32 3.86 6.40
N LEU A 53 -47.12 5.08 5.93
CA LEU A 53 -46.42 5.34 4.67
C LEU A 53 -44.91 5.14 4.85
N VAL A 54 -44.33 4.44 3.89
CA VAL A 54 -42.90 4.23 3.75
C VAL A 54 -42.46 4.70 2.37
N CYS A 55 -41.23 5.19 2.26
CA CYS A 55 -40.63 5.56 0.97
C CYS A 55 -40.00 4.32 0.34
N LYS A 56 -40.40 3.98 -0.89
CA LYS A 56 -39.65 3.03 -1.72
C LYS A 56 -38.45 3.73 -2.35
N LEU A 57 -37.24 3.28 -2.04
CA LEU A 57 -36.03 3.82 -2.61
C LEU A 57 -35.89 3.42 -4.08
N GLN A 58 -35.71 4.41 -4.95
CA GLN A 58 -35.47 4.20 -6.39
C GLN A 58 -33.97 4.10 -6.72
N LYS A 59 -33.13 4.75 -5.91
CA LYS A 59 -31.67 4.78 -6.03
C LYS A 59 -31.03 4.51 -4.68
N SER A 60 -29.77 4.10 -4.69
CA SER A 60 -29.02 3.89 -3.45
C SER A 60 -28.81 5.20 -2.71
N ILE A 61 -28.76 5.12 -1.39
CA ILE A 61 -28.50 6.25 -0.49
C ILE A 61 -27.38 5.88 0.49
N TYR A 62 -26.79 6.89 1.11
CA TYR A 62 -25.80 6.69 2.16
C TYR A 62 -26.37 5.89 3.32
N GLY A 63 -25.57 4.97 3.87
CA GLY A 63 -25.95 4.08 4.96
C GLY A 63 -26.49 2.70 4.52
N LEU A 64 -26.87 2.53 3.25
CA LEU A 64 -27.18 1.20 2.72
C LEU A 64 -25.90 0.38 2.56
N LYS A 65 -25.94 -0.89 3.01
CA LYS A 65 -24.80 -1.81 2.92
C LYS A 65 -24.35 -2.05 1.48
N GLN A 66 -25.28 -2.00 0.53
CA GLN A 66 -25.07 -2.24 -0.89
C GLN A 66 -24.74 -0.97 -1.71
N ALA A 67 -24.82 0.24 -1.11
CA ALA A 67 -24.69 1.49 -1.87
C ALA A 67 -23.37 1.61 -2.64
N SER A 68 -22.26 1.23 -2.01
CA SER A 68 -20.93 1.28 -2.65
C SER A 68 -20.82 0.33 -3.84
N ARG A 69 -21.39 -0.88 -3.72
CA ARG A 69 -21.43 -1.87 -4.81
C ARG A 69 -22.27 -1.38 -5.98
N GLN A 70 -23.47 -0.86 -5.70
CA GLN A 70 -24.38 -0.38 -6.75
C GLN A 70 -23.79 0.81 -7.50
N TRP A 71 -23.18 1.75 -6.76
CA TRP A 71 -22.41 2.84 -7.38
C TRP A 71 -21.31 2.31 -8.31
N PHE A 72 -20.47 1.39 -7.81
CA PHE A 72 -19.39 0.84 -8.60
C PHE A 72 -19.90 0.12 -9.86
N GLN A 73 -20.99 -0.64 -9.77
CA GLN A 73 -21.60 -1.29 -10.93
C GLN A 73 -22.12 -0.29 -11.97
N THR A 74 -22.76 0.80 -11.54
CA THR A 74 -23.19 1.88 -12.43
C THR A 74 -22.00 2.55 -13.11
N PHE A 75 -20.97 2.91 -12.35
CA PHE A 75 -19.75 3.53 -12.89
C PHE A 75 -19.04 2.60 -13.88
N HIS A 76 -18.85 1.34 -13.50
CA HIS A 76 -18.27 0.29 -14.33
C HIS A 76 -19.01 0.17 -15.67
N ALA A 77 -20.35 0.08 -15.66
CA ALA A 77 -21.14 -0.04 -16.88
C ALA A 77 -20.98 1.18 -17.82
N VAL A 78 -20.86 2.39 -17.27
CA VAL A 78 -20.63 3.62 -18.07
C VAL A 78 -19.23 3.63 -18.67
N VAL A 79 -18.20 3.30 -17.89
CA VAL A 79 -16.81 3.27 -18.35
C VAL A 79 -16.58 2.20 -19.42
N LEU A 80 -17.17 1.01 -19.28
CA LEU A 80 -17.12 -0.02 -20.33
C LEU A 80 -17.81 0.41 -21.62
N LYS A 81 -18.93 1.15 -21.55
CA LYS A 81 -19.61 1.69 -22.75
C LYS A 81 -18.73 2.66 -23.55
N PHE A 82 -17.82 3.38 -22.89
CA PHE A 82 -16.81 4.22 -23.55
C PHE A 82 -15.68 3.40 -24.21
N GLY A 83 -15.63 2.10 -23.96
CA GLY A 83 -14.63 1.19 -24.52
C GLY A 83 -13.35 1.09 -23.69
N PHE A 84 -13.44 1.25 -22.37
CA PHE A 84 -12.42 0.77 -21.45
C PHE A 84 -12.59 -0.74 -21.19
N THR A 85 -11.52 -1.39 -20.76
CA THR A 85 -11.51 -2.75 -20.24
C THR A 85 -11.06 -2.74 -18.79
N GLN A 86 -11.71 -3.52 -17.93
CA GLN A 86 -11.31 -3.65 -16.53
C GLN A 86 -10.09 -4.57 -16.40
N SER A 87 -9.13 -4.21 -15.56
CA SER A 87 -8.00 -5.09 -15.26
C SER A 87 -8.46 -6.31 -14.46
N PRO A 88 -8.11 -7.55 -14.86
CA PRO A 88 -8.44 -8.75 -14.11
C PRO A 88 -7.68 -8.86 -12.79
N SER A 89 -6.54 -8.16 -12.66
CA SER A 89 -5.69 -8.19 -11.46
C SER A 89 -6.05 -7.10 -10.46
N GLU A 90 -6.63 -5.99 -10.92
CA GLU A 90 -7.03 -4.84 -10.09
C GLU A 90 -8.39 -4.31 -10.57
N HIS A 91 -9.46 -4.64 -9.84
CA HIS A 91 -10.83 -4.32 -10.25
C HIS A 91 -11.11 -2.80 -10.24
N SER A 92 -10.32 -2.02 -9.52
CA SER A 92 -10.43 -0.56 -9.52
C SER A 92 -9.78 0.12 -10.74
N LEU A 93 -9.03 -0.63 -11.55
CA LEU A 93 -8.27 -0.12 -12.69
C LEU A 93 -8.96 -0.48 -14.00
N PHE A 94 -9.11 0.52 -14.85
CA PHE A 94 -9.64 0.41 -16.21
C PHE A 94 -8.61 0.95 -17.19
N ILE A 95 -8.45 0.26 -18.31
CA ILE A 95 -7.46 0.58 -19.34
C ILE A 95 -8.16 0.76 -20.68
N LYS A 96 -7.72 1.73 -21.48
CA LYS A 96 -8.18 1.93 -22.85
C LYS A 96 -7.01 2.28 -23.75
N GLY A 97 -6.99 1.72 -24.96
CA GLY A 97 -5.92 1.99 -25.94
C GLY A 97 -4.68 1.12 -25.72
N SER A 98 -3.59 1.49 -26.38
CA SER A 98 -2.31 0.79 -26.34
C SER A 98 -1.18 1.74 -26.74
N GLY A 99 0.05 1.47 -26.30
CA GLY A 99 1.21 2.30 -26.64
C GLY A 99 1.06 3.73 -26.08
N ASP A 100 1.28 4.74 -26.92
CA ASP A 100 1.20 6.15 -26.52
C ASP A 100 -0.24 6.63 -26.25
N ASP A 101 -1.24 5.98 -26.84
CA ASP A 101 -2.66 6.29 -26.65
C ASP A 101 -3.27 5.59 -25.42
N LEU A 102 -2.45 4.89 -24.62
CA LEU A 102 -2.90 4.21 -23.42
C LEU A 102 -3.43 5.22 -22.39
N ILE A 103 -4.66 4.99 -21.95
CA ILE A 103 -5.31 5.72 -20.85
C ILE A 103 -5.58 4.75 -19.72
N ALA A 104 -5.11 5.09 -18.53
CA ALA A 104 -5.45 4.41 -17.30
C ALA A 104 -6.43 5.24 -16.48
N LEU A 105 -7.48 4.58 -16.00
CA LEU A 105 -8.50 5.15 -15.13
C LEU A 105 -8.55 4.32 -13.85
N LEU A 106 -8.17 4.93 -12.73
CA LEU A 106 -8.21 4.30 -11.41
C LEU A 106 -9.34 4.91 -10.58
N VAL A 107 -10.19 4.07 -9.99
CA VAL A 107 -11.35 4.52 -9.20
C VAL A 107 -11.20 4.12 -7.74
N TYR A 108 -11.41 5.06 -6.83
CA TYR A 108 -11.58 4.77 -5.43
C TYR A 108 -12.85 5.45 -4.92
N VAL A 109 -13.95 4.70 -4.88
CA VAL A 109 -15.27 5.21 -4.51
C VAL A 109 -15.66 6.40 -5.40
N ASP A 110 -15.59 7.62 -4.90
CA ASP A 110 -15.92 8.90 -5.56
C ASP A 110 -14.71 9.56 -6.23
N ASP A 111 -13.49 9.29 -5.77
CA ASP A 111 -12.26 9.77 -6.37
C ASP A 111 -11.89 8.96 -7.63
N VAL A 112 -11.58 9.64 -8.72
CA VAL A 112 -11.10 9.04 -9.98
C VAL A 112 -9.81 9.70 -10.43
N VAL A 113 -8.82 8.89 -10.79
CA VAL A 113 -7.56 9.34 -11.39
C VAL A 113 -7.51 8.88 -12.83
N LEU A 114 -7.36 9.82 -13.75
CA LEU A 114 -7.06 9.57 -15.16
C LEU A 114 -5.58 9.82 -15.41
N ALA A 115 -4.91 8.91 -16.10
CA ALA A 115 -3.52 9.06 -16.48
C ALA A 115 -3.29 8.63 -17.93
N GLY A 116 -2.46 9.36 -18.65
CA GLY A 116 -2.07 9.03 -20.03
C GLY A 116 -1.17 10.10 -20.64
N LYS A 117 -0.58 9.80 -21.79
CA LYS A 117 0.37 10.69 -22.46
C LYS A 117 -0.28 11.92 -23.09
N HIS A 118 -1.45 11.73 -23.72
CA HIS A 118 -2.12 12.77 -24.48
C HIS A 118 -3.27 13.39 -23.66
N LEU A 119 -3.12 14.68 -23.31
CA LEU A 119 -4.12 15.40 -22.52
C LEU A 119 -5.49 15.43 -23.20
N ASP A 120 -5.55 15.55 -24.52
CA ASP A 120 -6.81 15.59 -25.28
C ASP A 120 -7.63 14.31 -25.10
N LEU A 121 -6.97 13.15 -25.05
CA LEU A 121 -7.63 11.87 -24.79
C LEU A 121 -8.21 11.81 -23.36
N LEU A 122 -7.49 12.35 -22.38
CA LEU A 122 -7.98 12.42 -21.00
C LEU A 122 -9.18 13.35 -20.88
N LEU A 123 -9.15 14.50 -21.57
CA LEU A 123 -10.27 15.45 -21.61
C LEU A 123 -11.51 14.86 -22.29
N ASN A 124 -11.34 14.03 -23.32
CA ASN A 124 -12.44 13.31 -23.96
C ASN A 124 -13.13 12.34 -22.98
N VAL A 125 -12.34 11.57 -22.22
CA VAL A 125 -12.87 10.67 -21.17
C VAL A 125 -13.58 11.50 -20.10
N GLN A 126 -12.97 12.59 -19.67
CA GLN A 126 -13.54 13.48 -18.66
C GLN A 126 -14.89 14.06 -19.11
N ASN A 127 -15.00 14.57 -20.34
CA ASN A 127 -16.25 15.13 -20.88
C ASN A 127 -17.34 14.05 -20.96
N PHE A 128 -17.00 12.85 -21.43
CA PHE A 128 -17.94 11.74 -21.45
C PHE A 128 -18.47 11.40 -20.05
N LEU A 129 -17.59 11.40 -19.03
CA LEU A 129 -18.02 11.15 -17.65
C LEU A 129 -18.87 12.30 -17.09
N LYS A 130 -18.66 13.55 -17.51
CA LYS A 130 -19.53 14.69 -17.13
C LYS A 130 -20.95 14.54 -17.67
N ASP A 131 -21.10 13.98 -18.86
CA ASP A 131 -22.42 13.75 -19.46
C ASP A 131 -23.25 12.71 -18.67
N HIS A 132 -22.57 11.84 -17.92
CA HIS A 132 -23.21 10.76 -17.14
C HIS A 132 -23.29 11.06 -15.65
N PHE A 133 -22.33 11.81 -15.10
CA PHE A 133 -22.19 12.05 -13.68
C PHE A 133 -21.91 13.52 -13.37
N LYS A 134 -22.40 13.99 -12.22
CA LYS A 134 -22.09 15.33 -11.73
C LYS A 134 -20.67 15.39 -11.17
N LEU A 135 -19.69 15.62 -12.03
CA LEU A 135 -18.28 15.69 -11.64
C LEU A 135 -17.88 17.05 -11.04
N LYS A 136 -16.91 17.01 -10.15
CA LYS A 136 -16.10 18.14 -9.74
C LYS A 136 -14.71 18.00 -10.37
N GLU A 137 -14.30 19.04 -11.09
CA GLU A 137 -13.01 19.07 -11.77
C GLU A 137 -11.96 19.60 -10.81
N LEU A 138 -11.02 18.74 -10.41
CA LEU A 138 -9.93 19.10 -9.50
C LEU A 138 -8.65 19.45 -10.26
N GLY A 139 -8.61 19.19 -11.58
CA GLY A 139 -7.49 19.51 -12.45
C GLY A 139 -6.34 18.50 -12.29
N PRO A 140 -5.08 18.94 -12.36
CA PRO A 140 -3.92 18.07 -12.16
C PRO A 140 -3.94 17.37 -10.80
N LEU A 141 -3.50 16.12 -10.76
CA LEU A 141 -3.45 15.31 -9.54
C LEU A 141 -2.49 15.92 -8.50
N LYS A 142 -3.06 16.52 -7.44
CA LYS A 142 -2.30 17.09 -6.31
C LYS A 142 -2.58 16.41 -4.98
N TYR A 143 -3.79 15.88 -4.82
CA TYR A 143 -4.22 15.19 -3.62
C TYR A 143 -4.99 13.93 -4.00
N PHE A 144 -4.74 12.80 -3.37
CA PHE A 144 -5.55 11.60 -3.60
C PHE A 144 -5.57 10.78 -2.33
N LEU A 145 -6.76 10.48 -1.79
CA LEU A 145 -6.89 9.66 -0.58
C LEU A 145 -5.98 10.10 0.56
N GLY A 146 -5.90 11.41 0.84
CA GLY A 146 -5.04 11.96 1.89
C GLY A 146 -3.54 11.97 1.60
N PHE A 147 -3.11 11.56 0.40
CA PHE A 147 -1.75 11.72 -0.08
C PHE A 147 -1.57 13.06 -0.80
N GLU A 148 -0.40 13.65 -0.64
CA GLU A 148 0.06 14.83 -1.37
C GLU A 148 0.96 14.37 -2.53
N ILE A 149 0.67 14.85 -3.73
CA ILE A 149 1.38 14.52 -4.97
C ILE A 149 1.93 15.79 -5.58
N SER A 150 3.20 15.76 -5.99
CA SER A 150 3.82 16.80 -6.80
C SER A 150 4.57 16.17 -7.96
N GLN A 151 4.39 16.72 -9.16
CA GLN A 151 5.00 16.22 -10.39
C GLN A 151 5.91 17.31 -10.98
N ASN A 152 7.12 16.92 -11.35
CA ASN A 152 8.07 17.75 -12.07
C ASN A 152 8.75 16.93 -13.20
N GLN A 153 9.75 17.51 -13.86
CA GLN A 153 10.45 16.84 -14.97
C GLN A 153 11.32 15.65 -14.50
N ASP A 154 11.79 15.68 -13.25
CA ASP A 154 12.63 14.63 -12.68
C ASP A 154 11.81 13.43 -12.17
N GLY A 155 10.52 13.62 -11.91
CA GLY A 155 9.65 12.57 -11.41
C GLY A 155 8.41 13.04 -10.65
N ILE A 156 7.86 12.15 -9.84
CA ILE A 156 6.67 12.38 -9.01
C ILE A 156 7.02 12.10 -7.54
N THR A 157 6.63 13.01 -6.65
CA THR A 157 6.80 12.87 -5.21
C THR A 157 5.47 12.53 -4.55
N LEU A 158 5.46 11.59 -3.61
CA LEU A 158 4.27 11.17 -2.87
C LEU A 158 4.54 11.20 -1.36
N CYS A 159 3.85 12.07 -0.62
CA CYS A 159 4.00 12.19 0.84
C CYS A 159 2.65 12.36 1.58
N GLN A 160 2.70 12.37 2.90
CA GLN A 160 1.54 12.57 3.80
C GLN A 160 1.85 13.64 4.86
N ARG A 161 2.42 14.77 4.44
CA ARG A 161 2.94 15.79 5.37
C ARG A 161 1.84 16.35 6.26
N HIS A 162 0.73 16.79 5.68
CA HIS A 162 -0.40 17.34 6.41
C HIS A 162 -0.91 16.34 7.46
N TYR A 163 -1.05 15.07 7.06
CA TYR A 163 -1.47 13.99 7.96
C TYR A 163 -0.47 13.76 9.10
N ALA A 164 0.84 13.76 8.79
CA ALA A 164 1.89 13.59 9.79
C ALA A 164 1.92 14.74 10.80
N LEU A 165 1.75 15.99 10.35
CA LEU A 165 1.68 17.16 11.22
C LEU A 165 0.43 17.11 12.12
N GLN A 166 -0.73 16.78 11.57
CA GLN A 166 -1.96 16.60 12.35
C GLN A 166 -1.81 15.46 13.38
N LEU A 167 -1.11 14.38 13.03
CA LEU A 167 -0.80 13.29 13.97
C LEU A 167 0.10 13.76 15.12
N LEU A 168 1.09 14.59 14.84
CA LEU A 168 1.98 15.16 15.86
C LEU A 168 1.24 16.16 16.75
N GLU A 169 0.32 16.95 16.19
CA GLU A 169 -0.51 17.91 16.93
C GLU A 169 -1.46 17.20 17.89
N ASP A 170 -2.28 16.27 17.38
CA ASP A 170 -3.28 15.53 18.15
C ASP A 170 -2.67 14.69 19.30
N THR A 171 -1.38 14.38 19.22
CA THR A 171 -0.65 13.60 20.23
C THR A 171 0.25 14.45 21.12
N GLY A 172 0.21 15.78 20.99
CA GLY A 172 1.07 16.70 21.75
C GLY A 172 2.57 16.50 21.51
N SER A 173 2.94 15.96 20.33
CA SER A 173 4.32 15.61 20.00
C SER A 173 5.04 16.68 19.17
N LEU A 174 4.36 17.77 18.78
CA LEU A 174 4.97 18.91 18.06
C LEU A 174 6.13 19.55 18.83
N GLY A 175 6.12 19.57 20.16
CA GLY A 175 7.19 20.14 20.99
C GLY A 175 8.35 19.19 21.31
N LYS A 176 8.24 17.89 21.00
CA LYS A 176 9.22 16.87 21.45
C LYS A 176 10.54 16.93 20.69
N LYS A 177 11.65 16.53 21.30
CA LYS A 177 12.95 16.44 20.61
C LYS A 177 12.88 15.35 19.51
N PRO A 178 13.32 15.62 18.26
CA PRO A 178 13.36 14.61 17.22
C PRO A 178 14.27 13.42 17.56
N ALA A 179 13.94 12.24 17.03
CA ALA A 179 14.76 11.03 17.14
C ALA A 179 15.33 10.63 15.77
N ASP A 180 16.48 9.96 15.77
CA ASP A 180 17.18 9.55 14.54
C ASP A 180 16.74 8.18 14.02
N LEU A 181 16.14 7.35 14.88
CA LEU A 181 15.65 6.02 14.56
C LEU A 181 14.17 5.90 14.91
N PRO A 182 13.38 5.14 14.14
CA PRO A 182 11.97 4.89 14.45
C PRO A 182 11.79 4.00 15.68
N ILE A 183 12.78 3.15 15.96
CA ILE A 183 12.85 2.30 17.14
C ILE A 183 14.32 2.04 17.48
N VAL A 184 14.63 1.94 18.77
CA VAL A 184 15.98 1.65 19.25
C VAL A 184 16.39 0.23 18.84
N ALA A 185 17.63 0.06 18.35
CA ALA A 185 18.18 -1.26 18.05
C ALA A 185 18.17 -2.15 19.30
N ASN A 186 17.82 -3.44 19.15
CA ASN A 186 17.66 -4.41 20.24
C ASN A 186 16.56 -4.08 21.26
N HIS A 187 15.63 -3.17 20.95
CA HIS A 187 14.51 -2.88 21.83
C HIS A 187 13.56 -4.09 21.90
N LYS A 188 13.59 -4.81 23.02
CA LYS A 188 12.73 -5.97 23.26
C LYS A 188 11.48 -5.53 24.02
N LEU A 189 10.39 -5.36 23.29
CA LEU A 189 9.06 -5.22 23.87
C LEU A 189 8.47 -6.62 24.10
N ASN A 190 7.92 -6.86 25.28
CA ASN A 190 7.29 -8.13 25.65
C ASN A 190 5.81 -7.90 26.02
N MET A 191 4.97 -8.90 25.78
CA MET A 191 3.52 -8.77 26.04
C MET A 191 3.15 -8.49 27.51
N ASN A 192 4.02 -8.87 28.44
CA ASN A 192 3.77 -8.82 29.88
C ASN A 192 4.61 -7.78 30.62
N ASP A 193 5.38 -6.96 29.90
CA ASP A 193 6.30 -6.00 30.52
C ASP A 193 5.61 -4.66 30.86
N GLY A 194 5.82 -4.19 32.08
CA GLY A 194 5.22 -2.96 32.62
C GLY A 194 3.71 -3.04 32.88
N GLU A 195 3.14 -1.90 33.28
CA GLU A 195 1.74 -1.76 33.67
C GLU A 195 0.80 -1.70 32.45
N LEU A 196 -0.41 -2.25 32.59
CA LEU A 196 -1.46 -2.11 31.57
C LEU A 196 -1.88 -0.65 31.45
N LEU A 197 -2.12 -0.21 30.21
CA LEU A 197 -2.65 1.14 30.00
C LEU A 197 -4.08 1.24 30.53
N PRO A 198 -4.42 2.28 31.31
CA PRO A 198 -5.77 2.50 31.81
C PRO A 198 -6.80 2.67 30.69
N ASP A 199 -6.45 3.40 29.63
CA ASP A 199 -7.25 3.54 28.42
C ASP A 199 -6.51 2.97 27.19
N PRO A 200 -6.86 1.75 26.74
CA PRO A 200 -6.26 1.17 25.55
C PRO A 200 -6.66 1.89 24.25
N GLN A 201 -7.74 2.70 24.23
CA GLN A 201 -8.19 3.38 23.01
C GLN A 201 -7.18 4.38 22.50
N VAL A 202 -6.48 5.10 23.39
CA VAL A 202 -5.39 6.03 23.03
C VAL A 202 -4.34 5.33 22.17
N TYR A 203 -3.90 4.15 22.62
CA TYR A 203 -2.92 3.34 21.89
C TYR A 203 -3.49 2.82 20.57
N ARG A 204 -4.69 2.27 20.57
CA ARG A 204 -5.34 1.71 19.37
C ARG A 204 -5.52 2.77 18.27
N ARG A 205 -5.97 3.97 18.63
CA ARG A 205 -6.12 5.11 17.72
C ARG A 205 -4.77 5.54 17.16
N LEU A 206 -3.75 5.66 18.02
CA LEU A 206 -2.39 6.02 17.59
C LEU A 206 -1.81 5.03 16.59
N ILE A 207 -1.87 3.72 16.89
CA ILE A 207 -1.38 2.68 15.97
C ILE A 207 -2.18 2.67 14.66
N GLY A 208 -3.50 2.85 14.71
CA GLY A 208 -4.32 2.95 13.50
C GLY A 208 -3.87 4.09 12.57
N ARG A 209 -3.51 5.24 13.14
CA ARG A 209 -3.00 6.37 12.36
C ARG A 209 -1.60 6.14 11.82
N LEU A 210 -0.72 5.54 12.62
CA LEU A 210 0.62 5.18 12.19
C LEU A 210 0.61 4.13 11.07
N LEU A 211 -0.31 3.17 11.11
CA LEU A 211 -0.53 2.19 10.04
C LEU A 211 -0.86 2.87 8.71
N TYR A 212 -1.72 3.88 8.72
CA TYR A 212 -2.05 4.62 7.50
C TYR A 212 -0.86 5.44 6.97
N LEU A 213 -0.01 5.97 7.85
CA LEU A 213 1.21 6.69 7.45
C LEU A 213 2.25 5.77 6.79
N THR A 214 2.22 4.46 7.07
CA THR A 214 3.13 3.48 6.41
C THR A 214 2.93 3.39 4.89
N HIS A 215 1.86 3.96 4.34
CA HIS A 215 1.64 3.95 2.89
C HIS A 215 2.65 4.81 2.12
N THR A 216 3.21 5.86 2.72
CA THR A 216 4.28 6.69 2.14
C THR A 216 5.60 6.62 2.88
N ARG A 217 5.59 6.05 4.10
CA ARG A 217 6.75 5.92 4.99
C ARG A 217 7.17 4.45 5.17
N PRO A 218 7.86 3.82 4.20
CA PRO A 218 8.34 2.45 4.36
C PRO A 218 9.30 2.30 5.55
N ASP A 219 10.07 3.36 5.85
CA ASP A 219 11.05 3.45 6.93
C ASP A 219 10.49 3.20 8.34
N ILE A 220 9.20 3.44 8.57
CA ILE A 220 8.55 3.16 9.87
C ILE A 220 7.81 1.82 9.92
N THR A 221 7.71 1.09 8.79
CA THR A 221 6.81 -0.05 8.65
C THR A 221 7.09 -1.15 9.68
N TYR A 222 8.37 -1.47 9.92
CA TYR A 222 8.75 -2.45 10.93
C TYR A 222 8.37 -2.01 12.34
N ALA A 223 8.67 -0.76 12.72
CA ALA A 223 8.35 -0.23 14.04
C ALA A 223 6.83 -0.25 14.30
N VAL A 224 6.04 0.18 13.31
CA VAL A 224 4.57 0.11 13.39
C VAL A 224 4.08 -1.33 13.46
N HIS A 225 4.66 -2.24 12.68
CA HIS A 225 4.31 -3.66 12.73
C HIS A 225 4.58 -4.26 14.12
N LEU A 226 5.74 -3.98 14.72
CA LEU A 226 6.08 -4.42 16.08
C LEU A 226 5.07 -3.90 17.10
N LEU A 227 4.82 -2.58 17.10
CA LEU A 227 3.88 -1.95 18.02
C LEU A 227 2.44 -2.45 17.85
N SER A 228 2.02 -2.78 16.63
CA SER A 228 0.67 -3.29 16.37
C SER A 228 0.37 -4.63 17.05
N GLN A 229 1.40 -5.39 17.45
CA GLN A 229 1.24 -6.68 18.11
C GLN A 229 0.62 -6.55 19.51
N PHE A 230 0.68 -5.35 20.11
CA PHE A 230 0.23 -5.08 21.48
C PHE A 230 -1.13 -4.35 21.54
N VAL A 231 -1.84 -4.21 20.42
CA VAL A 231 -3.11 -3.45 20.30
C VAL A 231 -4.24 -4.01 21.18
N SER A 232 -4.23 -5.31 21.46
CA SER A 232 -5.23 -5.95 22.31
C SER A 232 -5.10 -5.51 23.77
N MET A 233 -3.89 -5.66 24.34
CA MET A 233 -3.53 -5.40 25.74
C MET A 233 -2.28 -4.50 25.81
N PRO A 234 -2.39 -3.21 25.46
CA PRO A 234 -1.24 -2.31 25.46
C PRO A 234 -0.80 -1.95 26.88
N ARG A 235 0.49 -1.63 27.03
CA ARG A 235 1.17 -1.38 28.30
C ARG A 235 1.99 -0.10 28.21
N THR A 236 2.38 0.47 29.34
CA THR A 236 3.16 1.72 29.41
C THR A 236 4.43 1.70 28.55
N PRO A 237 5.25 0.62 28.52
CA PRO A 237 6.41 0.55 27.63
C PRO A 237 6.05 0.61 26.14
N HIS A 238 4.92 0.01 25.74
CA HIS A 238 4.43 0.05 24.35
C HIS A 238 4.06 1.47 23.94
N LEU A 239 3.38 2.22 24.82
CA LEU A 239 3.01 3.61 24.55
C LEU A 239 4.26 4.52 24.47
N HIS A 240 5.25 4.31 25.34
CA HIS A 240 6.52 5.04 25.27
C HIS A 240 7.24 4.81 23.93
N ALA A 241 7.30 3.55 23.47
CA ALA A 241 7.88 3.23 22.17
C ALA A 241 7.10 3.86 21.00
N ALA A 242 5.76 3.91 21.07
CA ALA A 242 4.95 4.61 20.08
C ALA A 242 5.21 6.13 20.07
N HIS A 243 5.41 6.77 21.23
CA HIS A 243 5.79 8.17 21.31
C HIS A 243 7.23 8.45 20.84
N HIS A 244 8.15 7.49 21.02
CA HIS A 244 9.47 7.57 20.42
C HIS A 244 9.39 7.58 18.89
N LEU A 245 8.57 6.72 18.30
CA LEU A 245 8.32 6.71 16.85
C LEU A 245 7.75 8.05 16.35
N LEU A 246 6.85 8.69 17.10
CA LEU A 246 6.38 10.05 16.77
C LEU A 246 7.52 11.08 16.77
N SER A 247 8.48 10.94 17.68
CA SER A 247 9.67 11.80 17.73
C SER A 247 10.54 11.62 16.49
N TYR A 248 10.63 10.41 15.94
CA TYR A 248 11.29 10.16 14.66
C TYR A 248 10.53 10.78 13.48
N ILE A 249 9.21 10.62 13.42
CA ILE A 249 8.37 11.22 12.36
C ILE A 249 8.50 12.74 12.35
N LYS A 250 8.58 13.37 13.54
CA LYS A 250 8.78 14.83 13.67
C LYS A 250 10.05 15.33 12.96
N LYS A 251 11.11 14.51 12.85
CA LYS A 251 12.36 14.93 12.21
C LYS A 251 12.16 15.35 10.75
N ALA A 252 11.29 14.64 10.04
CA ALA A 252 10.98 14.89 8.63
C ALA A 252 9.52 14.52 8.36
N PRO A 253 8.55 15.39 8.69
CA PRO A 253 7.13 15.10 8.48
C PRO A 253 6.75 14.99 7.00
N GLY A 254 7.53 15.63 6.12
CA GLY A 254 7.35 15.63 4.67
C GLY A 254 8.09 14.51 3.94
N LEU A 255 8.83 13.64 4.65
CA LEU A 255 9.49 12.49 4.03
C LEU A 255 8.46 11.61 3.31
N GLY A 256 8.74 11.26 2.06
CA GLY A 256 7.86 10.46 1.22
C GLY A 256 8.63 9.77 0.10
N LEU A 257 7.89 9.14 -0.81
CA LEU A 257 8.45 8.43 -1.95
C LEU A 257 8.78 9.37 -3.10
N PHE A 258 9.84 9.04 -3.84
CA PHE A 258 10.14 9.63 -5.14
C PHE A 258 10.09 8.58 -6.25
N PHE A 259 9.31 8.88 -7.29
CA PHE A 259 9.22 8.09 -8.52
C PHE A 259 9.99 8.83 -9.62
N SER A 260 11.19 8.38 -9.95
CA SER A 260 12.04 9.01 -10.96
C SER A 260 11.53 8.75 -12.38
N SER A 261 11.61 9.78 -13.23
CA SER A 261 11.34 9.69 -14.67
C SER A 261 12.41 8.92 -15.43
N LYS A 262 13.61 8.75 -14.85
CA LYS A 262 14.75 8.03 -15.46
C LYS A 262 14.78 6.54 -15.07
N SER A 263 13.76 6.05 -14.37
CA SER A 263 13.69 4.66 -13.93
C SER A 263 13.42 3.72 -15.10
N SER A 264 14.03 2.52 -15.06
CA SER A 264 13.60 1.42 -15.93
C SER A 264 12.28 0.80 -15.43
N LEU A 265 11.68 -0.07 -16.24
CA LEU A 265 10.47 -0.83 -15.89
C LEU A 265 10.79 -2.28 -15.48
N GLN A 266 12.03 -2.54 -15.06
CA GLN A 266 12.46 -3.87 -14.60
C GLN A 266 11.93 -4.13 -13.18
N LEU A 267 11.15 -5.19 -13.00
CA LEU A 267 10.65 -5.56 -11.67
C LEU A 267 11.75 -6.28 -10.88
N SER A 268 11.99 -5.81 -9.64
CA SER A 268 12.93 -6.44 -8.72
C SER A 268 12.44 -6.41 -7.28
N CYS A 269 12.82 -7.38 -6.45
CA CYS A 269 12.39 -7.48 -5.07
C CYS A 269 13.52 -7.99 -4.17
N PHE A 270 13.63 -7.38 -2.99
CA PHE A 270 14.47 -7.84 -1.90
C PHE A 270 13.58 -8.53 -0.87
N VAL A 271 14.01 -9.70 -0.41
CA VAL A 271 13.28 -10.49 0.59
C VAL A 271 14.21 -10.96 1.70
N ASP A 272 13.75 -10.85 2.94
CA ASP A 272 14.46 -11.27 4.15
C ASP A 272 13.48 -11.84 5.18
N SER A 273 14.00 -12.61 6.13
CA SER A 273 13.27 -13.04 7.31
C SER A 273 14.13 -13.00 8.58
N ASP A 274 13.59 -12.40 9.65
CA ASP A 274 14.23 -12.50 10.97
C ASP A 274 13.71 -13.74 11.71
N TYR A 275 14.56 -14.75 11.86
CA TYR A 275 14.22 -16.05 12.42
C TYR A 275 13.95 -15.98 13.93
N SER A 276 12.75 -16.42 14.34
CA SER A 276 12.31 -16.40 15.74
C SER A 276 12.45 -15.02 16.41
N ALA A 277 12.26 -13.95 15.63
CA ALA A 277 12.37 -12.56 16.06
C ALA A 277 11.44 -12.21 17.23
N CYS A 278 10.19 -12.71 17.21
CA CYS A 278 9.22 -12.42 18.27
C CYS A 278 9.60 -13.15 19.56
N PRO A 279 9.90 -12.44 20.67
CA PRO A 279 10.27 -13.08 21.94
C PRO A 279 9.15 -13.97 22.50
N ASP A 280 7.89 -13.52 22.41
CA ASP A 280 6.75 -14.21 23.00
C ASP A 280 6.33 -15.47 22.22
N THR A 281 6.30 -15.39 20.89
CA THR A 281 5.76 -16.48 20.05
C THR A 281 6.83 -17.29 19.33
N ARG A 282 8.09 -16.84 19.33
CA ARG A 282 9.21 -17.40 18.55
C ARG A 282 8.94 -17.51 17.04
N ARG A 283 7.95 -16.78 16.54
CA ARG A 283 7.62 -16.67 15.12
C ARG A 283 8.55 -15.68 14.44
N SER A 284 8.94 -16.02 13.21
CA SER A 284 9.78 -15.18 12.37
C SER A 284 9.01 -13.98 11.80
N ILE A 285 9.72 -12.93 11.39
CA ILE A 285 9.14 -11.78 10.69
C ILE A 285 9.63 -11.82 9.24
N THR A 286 8.70 -11.82 8.29
CA THR A 286 9.00 -11.69 6.85
C THR A 286 8.98 -10.23 6.46
N GLY A 287 10.01 -9.81 5.75
CA GLY A 287 10.14 -8.48 5.16
C GLY A 287 10.37 -8.58 3.66
N PHE A 288 9.78 -7.68 2.89
CA PHE A 288 10.15 -7.50 1.48
C PHE A 288 9.94 -6.06 1.02
N CYS A 289 10.67 -5.67 -0.03
CA CYS A 289 10.42 -4.46 -0.79
C CYS A 289 10.65 -4.69 -2.29
N THR A 290 9.72 -4.20 -3.09
CA THR A 290 9.65 -4.39 -4.54
C THR A 290 9.79 -3.06 -5.26
N TYR A 291 10.70 -3.02 -6.23
CA TYR A 291 11.01 -1.87 -7.07
C TYR A 291 10.59 -2.14 -8.51
N LEU A 292 10.11 -1.08 -9.17
CA LEU A 292 10.00 -1.00 -10.63
C LEU A 292 11.13 -0.09 -11.12
N GLY A 293 12.23 -0.69 -11.57
CA GLY A 293 13.50 -0.02 -11.79
C GLY A 293 14.06 0.53 -10.48
N ALA A 294 14.20 1.85 -10.38
CA ALA A 294 14.64 2.56 -9.18
C ALA A 294 13.48 2.94 -8.24
N ASN A 295 12.22 2.79 -8.68
CA ASN A 295 11.06 3.30 -7.96
C ASN A 295 10.48 2.25 -7.01
N LEU A 296 10.40 2.54 -5.71
CA LEU A 296 9.83 1.64 -4.69
C LEU A 296 8.29 1.64 -4.77
N ILE A 297 7.70 0.50 -5.12
CA ILE A 297 6.25 0.39 -5.38
C ILE A 297 5.48 -0.47 -4.35
N SER A 298 6.12 -1.47 -3.74
CA SER A 298 5.49 -2.34 -2.74
C SER A 298 6.47 -2.69 -1.62
N TRP A 299 5.98 -2.85 -0.40
CA TRP A 299 6.77 -3.30 0.74
C TRP A 299 5.88 -3.90 1.82
N LYS A 300 6.48 -4.71 2.70
CA LYS A 300 5.75 -5.37 3.78
C LYS A 300 6.66 -5.76 4.92
N SER A 301 6.14 -5.65 6.14
CA SER A 301 6.65 -6.32 7.34
C SER A 301 5.51 -7.16 7.93
N LYS A 302 5.71 -8.47 8.10
CA LYS A 302 4.66 -9.37 8.60
C LYS A 302 5.23 -10.54 9.39
N LYS A 303 4.77 -10.69 10.64
CA LYS A 303 4.98 -11.90 11.43
C LYS A 303 4.39 -13.14 10.74
N GLN A 304 5.19 -14.19 10.60
CA GLN A 304 4.78 -15.46 10.02
C GLN A 304 3.73 -16.15 10.91
N HIS A 305 2.82 -16.92 10.29
CA HIS A 305 1.72 -17.56 11.01
C HIS A 305 2.17 -18.74 11.87
N THR A 306 3.19 -19.49 11.45
CA THR A 306 3.70 -20.67 12.13
C THR A 306 5.12 -20.43 12.64
N VAL A 307 5.49 -21.13 13.73
CA VAL A 307 6.87 -21.14 14.24
C VAL A 307 7.72 -21.99 13.29
N ARG A 308 8.93 -21.53 13.01
CA ARG A 308 9.87 -22.17 12.07
C ARG A 308 10.94 -22.92 12.83
N ARG A 309 11.44 -24.00 12.22
CA ARG A 309 12.48 -24.86 12.84
C ARG A 309 13.89 -24.53 12.35
N SER A 310 14.01 -23.72 11.31
CA SER A 310 15.29 -23.25 10.79
C SER A 310 15.16 -21.87 10.12
N SER A 311 16.28 -21.14 10.04
CA SER A 311 16.35 -19.88 9.29
C SER A 311 16.09 -20.11 7.79
N CYS A 312 16.65 -21.16 7.19
CA CYS A 312 16.40 -21.51 5.78
C CYS A 312 14.89 -21.66 5.46
N GLU A 313 14.13 -22.32 6.34
CA GLU A 313 12.68 -22.45 6.19
C GLU A 313 11.95 -21.11 6.29
N ALA A 314 12.36 -20.24 7.22
CA ALA A 314 11.76 -18.93 7.38
C ALA A 314 12.00 -18.04 6.14
N GLU A 315 13.22 -18.08 5.59
CA GLU A 315 13.61 -17.38 4.36
C GLU A 315 12.85 -17.90 3.15
N TYR A 316 12.75 -19.21 3.00
CA TYR A 316 12.02 -19.80 1.87
C TYR A 316 10.53 -19.41 1.90
N ARG A 317 9.91 -19.38 3.09
CA ARG A 317 8.53 -18.92 3.25
C ARG A 317 8.38 -17.44 2.89
N ALA A 318 9.36 -16.62 3.26
CA ALA A 318 9.41 -15.21 2.88
C ALA A 318 9.50 -15.08 1.35
N MET A 319 10.39 -15.84 0.71
CA MET A 319 10.55 -15.93 -0.74
C MET A 319 9.23 -16.32 -1.43
N ALA A 320 8.53 -17.36 -0.96
CA ALA A 320 7.24 -17.77 -1.52
C ALA A 320 6.19 -16.66 -1.40
N THR A 321 6.15 -15.95 -0.26
CA THR A 321 5.22 -14.83 -0.06
C THR A 321 5.54 -13.67 -1.02
N ALA A 322 6.82 -13.34 -1.19
CA ALA A 322 7.26 -12.31 -2.14
C ALA A 322 6.94 -12.72 -3.58
N THR A 323 7.14 -13.99 -3.96
CA THR A 323 6.80 -14.51 -5.28
C THR A 323 5.31 -14.37 -5.60
N CYS A 324 4.41 -14.58 -4.63
CA CYS A 324 2.97 -14.33 -4.84
C CYS A 324 2.68 -12.85 -5.17
N GLU A 325 3.29 -11.92 -4.43
CA GLU A 325 3.16 -10.47 -4.68
C GLU A 325 3.70 -10.11 -6.08
N LEU A 326 4.84 -10.69 -6.47
CA LEU A 326 5.47 -10.47 -7.76
C LEU A 326 4.62 -10.98 -8.94
N VAL A 327 3.97 -12.13 -8.79
CA VAL A 327 3.05 -12.66 -9.81
C VAL A 327 1.88 -11.71 -10.00
N TRP A 328 1.29 -11.19 -8.91
CA TRP A 328 0.22 -10.20 -9.00
C TRP A 328 0.69 -8.89 -9.64
N LEU A 329 1.88 -8.39 -9.26
CA LEU A 329 2.47 -7.17 -9.84
C LEU A 329 2.76 -7.32 -11.34
N ALA A 330 3.27 -8.48 -11.77
CA ALA A 330 3.49 -8.75 -13.19
C ALA A 330 2.17 -8.77 -13.98
N ALA A 331 1.11 -9.36 -13.42
CA ALA A 331 -0.21 -9.35 -14.05
C ALA A 331 -0.84 -7.93 -14.09
N LEU A 332 -0.59 -7.12 -13.06
CA LEU A 332 -0.95 -5.70 -13.06
C LEU A 332 -0.19 -4.92 -14.14
N LEU A 333 1.13 -5.10 -14.27
CA LEU A 333 1.93 -4.46 -15.33
C LEU A 333 1.49 -4.89 -16.72
N SER A 334 1.13 -6.16 -16.90
CA SER A 334 0.55 -6.67 -18.15
C SER A 334 -0.76 -5.97 -18.50
N SER A 335 -1.57 -5.57 -17.51
CA SER A 335 -2.77 -4.75 -17.75
C SER A 335 -2.44 -3.37 -18.33
N PHE A 336 -1.26 -2.81 -18.02
CA PHE A 336 -0.72 -1.59 -18.62
C PHE A 336 0.03 -1.84 -19.95
N CYS A 337 -0.08 -3.04 -20.52
CA CYS A 337 0.65 -3.47 -21.72
C CYS A 337 2.19 -3.47 -21.54
N ILE A 338 2.67 -3.74 -20.33
CA ILE A 338 4.10 -3.81 -20.00
C ILE A 338 4.49 -5.25 -19.70
N ASP A 339 5.45 -5.77 -20.46
CA ASP A 339 6.06 -7.06 -20.19
C ASP A 339 7.04 -6.95 -19.02
N ALA A 340 6.72 -7.63 -17.92
CA ALA A 340 7.50 -7.63 -16.68
C ALA A 340 8.57 -8.74 -16.51
N PRO A 341 8.57 -9.90 -17.22
CA PRO A 341 9.55 -10.96 -16.97
C PRO A 341 10.86 -10.77 -17.75
N PRO A 342 12.01 -11.23 -17.20
CA PRO A 342 12.16 -11.94 -15.93
C PRO A 342 12.21 -11.01 -14.71
N VAL A 343 11.58 -11.43 -13.60
CA VAL A 343 11.58 -10.69 -12.32
C VAL A 343 12.80 -11.08 -11.49
N PHE A 344 13.51 -10.10 -10.92
CA PHE A 344 14.69 -10.36 -10.10
C PHE A 344 14.33 -10.42 -8.61
N LEU A 345 14.69 -11.51 -7.93
CA LEU A 345 14.46 -11.69 -6.50
C LEU A 345 15.78 -11.90 -5.76
N TYR A 346 16.09 -10.98 -4.86
CA TYR A 346 17.32 -10.93 -4.07
C TYR A 346 17.09 -11.48 -2.67
N CYS A 347 17.88 -12.49 -2.29
CA CYS A 347 17.87 -13.12 -0.98
C CYS A 347 19.33 -13.29 -0.50
N ASP A 348 19.58 -13.20 0.80
CA ASP A 348 20.94 -13.36 1.36
C ASP A 348 21.21 -14.78 1.86
N ASN A 349 20.17 -15.61 2.01
CA ASN A 349 20.32 -16.99 2.45
C ASN A 349 20.62 -17.94 1.30
N GLN A 350 21.90 -18.31 1.17
CA GLN A 350 22.37 -19.26 0.16
C GLN A 350 21.68 -20.63 0.26
N ALA A 351 21.37 -21.12 1.46
CA ALA A 351 20.69 -22.41 1.62
C ALA A 351 19.26 -22.36 1.05
N ALA A 352 18.55 -21.24 1.22
CA ALA A 352 17.22 -21.06 0.63
C ALA A 352 17.30 -20.96 -0.90
N ILE A 353 18.30 -20.27 -1.44
CA ILE A 353 18.55 -20.18 -2.88
C ILE A 353 18.87 -21.57 -3.46
N HIS A 354 19.79 -22.31 -2.85
CA HIS A 354 20.11 -23.67 -3.28
C HIS A 354 18.90 -24.60 -3.21
N LEU A 355 18.07 -24.48 -2.17
CA LEU A 355 16.83 -25.25 -2.06
C LEU A 355 15.84 -24.90 -3.19
N ALA A 356 15.81 -23.65 -3.64
CA ALA A 356 14.96 -23.22 -4.73
C ALA A 356 15.47 -23.70 -6.09
N SER A 357 16.79 -23.79 -6.29
CA SER A 357 17.40 -24.24 -7.54
C SER A 357 17.49 -25.77 -7.69
N ASN A 358 17.58 -26.52 -6.58
CA ASN A 358 17.76 -27.98 -6.62
C ASN A 358 16.43 -28.74 -6.55
N GLN A 359 16.27 -29.77 -7.40
CA GLN A 359 15.05 -30.60 -7.43
C GLN A 359 14.98 -31.66 -6.31
N VAL A 360 16.10 -31.95 -5.63
CA VAL A 360 16.15 -32.96 -4.58
C VAL A 360 15.41 -32.45 -3.34
N PHE A 361 14.28 -33.10 -3.01
CA PHE A 361 13.56 -32.84 -1.77
C PHE A 361 14.23 -33.57 -0.61
N HIS A 362 14.53 -32.84 0.46
CA HIS A 362 15.03 -33.41 1.71
C HIS A 362 13.86 -33.67 2.66
N GLU A 363 13.94 -34.70 3.51
CA GLU A 363 12.92 -34.98 4.54
C GLU A 363 12.60 -33.77 5.43
N ARG A 364 13.54 -32.82 5.53
CA ARG A 364 13.45 -31.59 6.32
C ARG A 364 12.57 -30.49 5.71
N THR A 365 12.01 -30.66 4.52
CA THR A 365 11.19 -29.63 3.84
C THR A 365 9.73 -30.05 3.56
N LYS A 366 9.29 -31.21 4.07
CA LYS A 366 7.93 -31.74 3.85
C LYS A 366 6.83 -30.74 4.21
N HIS A 367 7.02 -29.95 5.27
CA HIS A 367 6.06 -28.95 5.76
C HIS A 367 6.03 -27.62 4.97
N ILE A 368 6.92 -27.45 3.98
CA ILE A 368 6.94 -26.30 3.05
C ILE A 368 6.90 -26.75 1.58
N GLU A 369 6.53 -28.01 1.32
CA GLU A 369 6.57 -28.61 -0.01
C GLU A 369 5.81 -27.81 -1.07
N VAL A 370 4.60 -27.32 -0.74
CA VAL A 370 3.80 -26.48 -1.65
C VAL A 370 4.49 -25.18 -2.01
N ASP A 371 5.11 -24.51 -1.02
CA ASP A 371 5.87 -23.28 -1.27
C ASP A 371 7.08 -23.57 -2.16
N CYS A 372 7.77 -24.69 -1.92
CA CYS A 372 8.89 -25.15 -2.72
C CYS A 372 8.49 -25.41 -4.17
N HIS A 373 7.40 -26.14 -4.41
CA HIS A 373 6.90 -26.39 -5.76
C HIS A 373 6.52 -25.09 -6.46
N PHE A 374 5.79 -24.20 -5.79
CA PHE A 374 5.36 -22.93 -6.36
C PHE A 374 6.55 -22.05 -6.79
N VAL A 375 7.53 -21.83 -5.93
CA VAL A 375 8.71 -21.00 -6.27
C VAL A 375 9.53 -21.65 -7.38
N ARG A 376 9.73 -22.97 -7.33
CA ARG A 376 10.44 -23.72 -8.38
C ARG A 376 9.75 -23.66 -9.73
N GLU A 377 8.43 -23.76 -9.76
CA GLU A 377 7.65 -23.63 -10.98
C GLU A 377 7.91 -22.26 -11.64
N LYS A 378 7.93 -21.19 -10.84
CA LYS A 378 8.21 -19.82 -11.33
C LYS A 378 9.66 -19.59 -11.75
N LEU A 379 10.62 -20.31 -11.16
CA LEU A 379 12.01 -20.32 -11.62
C LEU A 379 12.14 -21.05 -12.97
N ASN A 380 11.56 -22.25 -13.06
CA ASN A 380 11.66 -23.10 -14.25
C ASN A 380 10.94 -22.50 -15.46
N SER A 381 9.85 -21.73 -15.25
CA SER A 381 9.17 -21.01 -16.32
C SER A 381 9.94 -19.78 -16.82
N GLY A 382 11.06 -19.42 -16.19
CA GLY A 382 11.82 -18.20 -16.49
C GLY A 382 11.18 -16.92 -15.96
N PHE A 383 10.06 -17.00 -15.24
CA PHE A 383 9.40 -15.84 -14.63
C PHE A 383 10.29 -15.19 -13.56
N LEU A 384 10.94 -15.99 -12.73
CA LEU A 384 11.76 -15.54 -11.61
C LEU A 384 13.25 -15.85 -11.85
N LYS A 385 14.12 -14.89 -11.56
CA LYS A 385 15.57 -15.11 -11.44
C LYS A 385 16.01 -14.78 -10.01
N LEU A 386 16.61 -15.75 -9.34
CA LEU A 386 17.12 -15.60 -7.98
C LEU A 386 18.57 -15.11 -7.98
N PHE A 387 18.86 -14.13 -7.14
CA PHE A 387 20.19 -13.58 -6.96
C PHE A 387 20.55 -13.54 -5.47
N HIS A 388 21.79 -13.90 -5.16
CA HIS A 388 22.33 -13.74 -3.83
C HIS A 388 22.76 -12.28 -3.61
N VAL A 389 22.31 -11.66 -2.52
CA VAL A 389 22.78 -10.36 -2.06
C VAL A 389 23.49 -10.51 -0.72
N ARG A 390 24.56 -9.76 -0.47
CA ARG A 390 25.20 -9.76 0.86
C ARG A 390 24.28 -9.04 1.86
N SER A 391 24.26 -9.45 3.13
CA SER A 391 23.37 -8.84 4.14
C SER A 391 23.54 -7.31 4.28
N LYS A 392 24.74 -6.76 4.05
CA LYS A 392 24.94 -5.29 4.01
C LYS A 392 24.16 -4.56 2.90
N GLY A 393 23.77 -5.27 1.84
CA GLY A 393 22.97 -4.75 0.73
C GLY A 393 21.54 -5.28 0.72
N GLN A 394 21.12 -6.00 1.76
CA GLN A 394 19.78 -6.57 1.87
C GLN A 394 18.81 -5.48 2.32
N LEU A 395 18.15 -4.82 1.37
CA LEU A 395 17.21 -3.73 1.68
C LEU A 395 15.97 -4.21 2.46
N ALA A 396 15.65 -5.51 2.42
CA ALA A 396 14.53 -6.05 3.17
C ALA A 396 14.76 -6.09 4.70
N ASP A 397 16.01 -5.98 5.16
CA ASP A 397 16.39 -6.00 6.57
C ASP A 397 15.67 -4.91 7.40
N ILE A 398 15.41 -3.74 6.81
CA ILE A 398 14.68 -2.65 7.48
C ILE A 398 13.24 -3.04 7.85
N PHE A 399 12.69 -4.07 7.19
CA PHE A 399 11.33 -4.57 7.43
C PHE A 399 11.29 -5.77 8.37
N THR A 400 12.43 -6.35 8.75
CA THR A 400 12.49 -7.55 9.59
C THR A 400 13.04 -7.28 10.98
N LYS A 401 13.93 -6.28 11.13
CA LYS A 401 14.62 -5.98 12.39
C LYS A 401 14.92 -4.49 12.57
N ALA A 402 15.16 -4.08 13.83
CA ALA A 402 15.60 -2.73 14.16
C ALA A 402 17.09 -2.55 13.79
N LEU A 403 17.38 -1.65 12.86
CA LEU A 403 18.74 -1.37 12.39
C LEU A 403 19.43 -0.27 13.19
N HIS A 404 20.76 -0.33 13.25
CA HIS A 404 21.58 0.78 13.74
C HIS A 404 21.60 1.94 12.73
N PHE A 405 21.78 3.16 13.23
CA PHE A 405 21.65 4.40 12.45
C PHE A 405 22.40 4.42 11.09
N PRO A 406 23.68 4.00 10.99
CA PRO A 406 24.38 4.04 9.70
C PRO A 406 23.70 3.17 8.61
N ALA A 407 23.29 1.95 8.97
CA ALA A 407 22.61 1.04 8.05
C ALA A 407 21.18 1.52 7.74
N PHE A 408 20.46 1.99 8.76
CA PHE A 408 19.11 2.53 8.60
C PHE A 408 19.10 3.73 7.64
N SER A 409 20.01 4.69 7.83
CA SER A 409 20.11 5.89 7.00
C SER A 409 20.48 5.54 5.55
N ASP A 410 21.41 4.61 5.33
CA ASP A 410 21.77 4.14 3.99
C ASP A 410 20.58 3.48 3.26
N PHE A 411 19.78 2.68 3.97
CA PHE A 411 18.61 2.04 3.38
C PHE A 411 17.46 3.02 3.11
N VAL A 412 17.25 4.01 3.98
CA VAL A 412 16.30 5.11 3.73
C VAL A 412 16.64 5.84 2.43
N LEU A 413 17.92 6.12 2.18
CA LEU A 413 18.39 6.72 0.93
C LEU A 413 18.17 5.81 -0.27
N LYS A 414 18.53 4.52 -0.17
CA LYS A 414 18.36 3.53 -1.26
C LYS A 414 16.89 3.22 -1.58
N MET A 415 15.98 3.42 -0.64
CA MET A 415 14.53 3.33 -0.87
C MET A 415 13.96 4.54 -1.64
N GLY A 416 14.79 5.56 -1.94
CA GLY A 416 14.36 6.75 -2.68
C GLY A 416 13.45 7.66 -1.88
N LEU A 417 13.60 7.69 -0.54
CA LEU A 417 12.83 8.59 0.30
C LEU A 417 13.41 10.01 0.27
N ILE A 418 12.55 10.98 -0.02
CA ILE A 418 12.92 12.40 -0.06
C ILE A 418 11.98 13.22 0.82
N ASP A 419 12.51 14.23 1.49
CA ASP A 419 11.70 15.28 2.10
C ASP A 419 11.79 16.51 1.19
N VAL A 420 10.68 16.90 0.58
CA VAL A 420 10.60 18.08 -0.29
C VAL A 420 10.38 19.38 0.48
N TYR A 421 10.24 19.29 1.81
CA TYR A 421 10.10 20.42 2.72
C TYR A 421 11.26 20.51 3.72
N PRO A 422 12.53 20.24 3.32
CA PRO A 422 13.62 20.28 4.26
C PRO A 422 13.75 21.70 4.80
N SER A 423 13.98 21.83 6.11
CA SER A 423 14.33 23.13 6.67
C SER A 423 15.62 23.62 5.99
N PRO A 424 15.73 24.90 5.61
CA PRO A 424 16.99 25.43 5.10
C PRO A 424 18.09 25.13 6.11
N SER A 425 19.13 24.45 5.63
CA SER A 425 20.30 23.99 6.39
C SER A 425 21.09 25.13 7.00
#